data_AF-A0A4R0R135-F1
#
_entry.id   AF-A0A4R0R135-F1
#
_cell.length_a   1.000
_cell.length_b   1.000
_cell.length_c   1.000
_cell.angle_alpha   90.00
_cell.angle_beta   90.00
_cell.angle_gamma   90.00
#
_symmetry.space_group_name_H-M   'P 1'
#
loop_
_entity.id
_entity.type
_entity.pdbx_description
1 polymer ?
#
loop_
_entity_poly.entity_id
_entity_poly.type
_entity_poly.pdbx_seq_one_letter_code
_entity_poly.pdbx_strand_id
1 'polypeptide(L)' 'MEDWGFIEQGELRISRCASVCITCQHFRYSCDQHCRTLLACGLRQRLLPQGDHLTRTCSFWAPTWQQQAGWAPEVA' A
#
# COMPACT_ATOMS: atom_id res chain seq x y z
N MET A 1 -18.41 -6.49 3.61
CA MET A 1 -17.78 -5.17 3.69
C MET A 1 -16.74 -5.25 4.79
N GLU A 2 -15.47 -5.06 4.45
CA GLU A 2 -14.39 -5.19 5.43
C GLU A 2 -14.33 -3.95 6.31
N ASP A 3 -14.75 -4.09 7.57
CA ASP A 3 -14.62 -3.08 8.61
C ASP A 3 -13.16 -3.06 9.09
N TRP A 4 -12.30 -2.38 8.35
CA TRP A 4 -10.89 -2.22 8.69
C TRP A 4 -10.66 -0.89 9.40
N GLY A 5 -9.94 -0.94 10.53
CA GLY A 5 -9.43 0.27 11.17
C GLY A 5 -8.34 0.96 10.34
N PHE A 6 -8.09 2.24 10.65
CA PHE A 6 -6.96 2.97 10.09
C PHE A 6 -5.63 2.45 10.65
N ILE A 7 -4.58 2.51 9.83
CA ILE A 7 -3.22 2.25 10.28
C ILE A 7 -2.78 3.33 11.28
N GLU A 8 -2.07 2.91 12.32
CA GLU A 8 -1.58 3.83 13.34
C GLU A 8 -0.37 4.63 12.83
N GLN A 9 -0.18 5.84 13.37
CA GLN A 9 0.88 6.74 12.89
C GLN A 9 2.30 6.17 13.05
N GLY A 10 2.53 5.29 14.03
CA GLY A 10 3.82 4.61 14.25
C GLY A 10 4.15 3.53 13.23
N GLU A 11 3.16 3.08 12.46
CA GLU A 11 3.30 1.97 11.50
C GLU A 11 3.63 2.47 10.08
N LEU A 12 3.56 3.79 9.87
CA LEU A 12 3.91 4.48 8.63
C LEU A 12 5.09 5.42 8.85
N ARG A 13 6.18 5.19 8.12
CA ARG A 13 7.35 6.08 8.09
C ARG A 13 7.29 7.01 6.88
N ILE A 14 7.83 8.22 7.02
CA ILE A 14 7.99 9.16 5.89
C ILE A 14 8.89 8.52 4.83
N SER A 15 8.48 8.63 3.57
CA SER A 15 9.28 8.21 2.42
C SER A 15 9.82 9.44 1.69
N ARG A 16 11.08 9.37 1.22
CA ARG A 16 11.76 10.46 0.51
C ARG A 16 11.87 10.23 -1.00
N CYS A 17 11.30 9.14 -1.50
CA CYS A 17 11.42 8.71 -2.90
C CYS A 17 10.12 8.04 -3.36
N ALA A 18 10.15 7.38 -4.51
CA ALA A 18 9.01 6.63 -5.06
C ALA A 18 8.55 5.42 -4.20
N SER A 19 9.20 5.13 -3.07
CA SER A 19 8.81 4.05 -2.15
C SER A 19 7.69 4.47 -1.21
N VAL A 20 6.52 4.76 -1.76
CA VAL A 20 5.31 5.21 -1.03
C VAL A 20 4.21 4.15 -1.10
N CYS A 21 3.17 4.22 -0.26
CA CYS A 21 2.16 3.16 -0.24
C CYS A 21 1.48 2.95 -1.60
N ILE A 22 1.20 4.00 -2.38
CA ILE A 22 0.53 3.84 -3.69
C ILE A 22 1.36 3.04 -4.71
N THR A 23 2.68 2.95 -4.53
CA THR A 23 3.59 2.16 -5.38
C THR A 23 3.92 0.79 -4.79
N CYS A 24 3.24 0.40 -3.71
CA CYS A 24 3.39 -0.89 -3.06
C CYS A 24 2.49 -1.94 -3.72
N GLN A 25 2.97 -3.16 -3.92
CA GLN A 25 2.17 -4.28 -4.44
C GLN A 25 0.95 -4.63 -3.57
N HIS A 26 1.02 -4.30 -2.27
CA HIS A 26 -0.04 -4.55 -1.29
C HIS A 26 -1.06 -3.42 -1.20
N PHE A 27 -0.88 -2.34 -1.98
CA PHE A 27 -1.86 -1.26 -2.05
C PHE A 27 -3.15 -1.74 -2.71
N ARG A 28 -4.28 -1.35 -2.12
CA ARG A 28 -5.61 -1.72 -2.60
C ARG A 28 -6.56 -0.52 -2.46
N TYR A 29 -7.47 -0.43 -3.42
CA TYR A 29 -8.70 0.35 -3.26
C TYR A 29 -9.75 -0.53 -2.59
N SER A 30 -10.45 0.02 -1.62
CA SER A 30 -11.63 -0.58 -0.98
C SER A 30 -12.81 0.39 -1.09
N CYS A 31 -13.99 -0.01 -0.64
CA CYS A 31 -15.17 0.83 -0.60
C CYS A 31 -15.87 0.74 0.77
N ASP A 32 -16.33 1.88 1.29
CA ASP A 32 -17.18 1.92 2.48
C ASP A 32 -18.66 1.61 2.16
N GLN A 33 -19.51 1.63 3.19
CA GLN A 33 -20.96 1.41 3.06
C GLN A 33 -21.71 2.45 2.22
N HIS A 34 -21.06 3.57 1.92
CA HIS A 34 -21.59 4.63 1.08
C HIS A 34 -20.92 4.66 -0.30
N CYS A 35 -20.26 3.56 -0.71
CA CYS A 35 -19.54 3.44 -1.97
C CYS A 35 -18.42 4.46 -2.16
N ARG A 36 -17.85 5.00 -1.06
CA ARG A 36 -16.70 5.89 -1.12
C ARG A 36 -15.43 5.06 -1.25
N THR A 37 -14.58 5.43 -2.20
CA THR A 37 -13.28 4.79 -2.35
C THR A 37 -12.42 5.07 -1.13
N LEU A 38 -11.99 4.00 -0.47
CA LEU A 38 -11.02 4.01 0.61
C LEU A 38 -9.69 3.44 0.09
N LEU A 39 -8.61 3.87 0.73
CA LEU A 39 -7.26 3.41 0.42
C LEU A 39 -6.84 2.45 1.53
N ALA A 40 -6.22 1.34 1.17
CA ALA A 40 -5.88 0.32 2.15
C ALA A 40 -4.55 -0.40 1.84
N CYS A 41 -3.97 -0.97 2.90
CA CYS A 41 -2.90 -1.95 2.81
C CYS A 41 -3.49 -3.35 2.97
N GLY A 42 -3.55 -4.11 1.89
CA GLY A 42 -4.14 -5.46 1.89
C GLY A 42 -3.36 -6.47 2.74
N LEU A 43 -2.05 -6.28 2.89
CA LEU A 43 -1.23 -7.14 3.75
C LEU A 43 -1.55 -6.93 5.24
N ARG A 44 -1.74 -5.68 5.66
CA ARG A 44 -2.05 -5.34 7.06
C ARG A 44 -3.55 -5.35 7.36
N GLN A 45 -4.40 -5.40 6.35
CA GLN A 45 -5.86 -5.26 6.48
C GLN A 45 -6.24 -3.99 7.25
N ARG A 46 -5.64 -2.87 6.84
CA ARG A 46 -5.81 -1.54 7.45
C ARG A 46 -6.04 -0.48 6.39
N LEU A 47 -6.87 0.51 6.73
CA LEU A 47 -7.08 1.70 5.92
C LEU A 47 -5.91 2.67 6.04
N LEU A 48 -5.62 3.38 4.95
CA LEU A 48 -4.60 4.42 4.88
C LEU A 48 -5.29 5.79 5.02
N PRO A 49 -4.81 6.66 5.91
CA PRO A 49 -5.23 8.05 5.95
C PRO A 49 -5.06 8.72 4.58
N GLN A 50 -5.93 9.68 4.28
CA GLN A 50 -5.83 10.46 3.05
C GLN A 50 -4.48 11.21 3.01
N GLY A 51 -3.81 11.20 1.86
CA GLY A 51 -2.50 11.83 1.66
C GLY A 51 -1.28 11.00 2.12
N ASP A 52 -1.41 10.20 3.18
CA ASP A 52 -0.28 9.37 3.68
C ASP A 52 0.22 8.36 2.63
N HIS A 53 -0.67 7.87 1.77
CA HIS A 53 -0.32 6.95 0.70
C HIS A 53 0.65 7.53 -0.36
N LEU A 54 0.80 8.85 -0.41
CA LEU A 54 1.69 9.58 -1.33
C LEU A 54 3.02 10.00 -0.70
N THR A 55 3.13 9.96 0.63
CA THR A 55 4.27 10.53 1.37
C THR A 55 4.89 9.57 2.36
N ARG A 56 4.18 8.48 2.69
CA ARG A 56 4.60 7.49 3.67
C ARG A 56 4.61 6.08 3.09
N THR A 57 5.25 5.20 3.85
CA THR A 57 5.37 3.80 3.54
C THR A 57 5.39 2.96 4.81
N CYS A 58 4.98 1.70 4.73
CA CYS A 58 5.02 0.78 5.86
C CYS A 58 6.30 -0.08 5.81
N SER A 59 6.62 -0.76 6.91
CA SER A 59 7.79 -1.65 7.00
C SER A 59 7.78 -2.81 6.01
N PHE A 60 6.61 -3.19 5.50
CA PHE A 60 6.40 -4.27 4.53
C PHE A 60 6.21 -3.75 3.10
N TRP A 61 6.72 -2.57 2.79
CA TRP A 61 6.66 -2.05 1.43
C TRP A 61 7.41 -2.98 0.49
N ALA A 62 6.74 -3.37 -0.59
CA ALA A 62 7.31 -4.15 -1.66
C ALA A 62 6.89 -3.52 -3.00
N PRO A 63 7.83 -3.31 -3.94
CA PRO A 63 7.56 -2.60 -5.17
C PRO A 63 6.64 -3.39 -6.11
N THR A 64 5.74 -2.69 -6.81
CA THR A 64 4.84 -3.31 -7.79
C THR A 64 5.57 -3.97 -8.97
N TRP A 65 6.80 -3.53 -9.31
CA TRP A 65 7.55 -4.10 -10.43
C TRP A 65 7.99 -5.55 -10.21
N GLN A 66 8.06 -6.06 -8.97
CA GLN A 66 8.30 -7.50 -8.75
C GLN A 66 7.15 -8.37 -9.28
N GLN A 67 5.93 -7.84 -9.38
CA GLN A 67 4.80 -8.54 -10.00
C GLN A 67 4.79 -8.35 -11.53
N GLN A 68 5.41 -7.28 -12.05
CA GLN A 68 5.43 -6.94 -13.48
C GLN A 68 6.63 -7.51 -14.23
N ALA A 69 7.77 -7.66 -13.55
CA ALA A 69 8.89 -8.42 -14.05
C ALA A 69 8.48 -9.90 -14.03
N GLY A 70 8.00 -10.40 -15.16
CA GLY A 70 8.02 -11.84 -15.39
C GLY A 70 9.42 -12.37 -15.06
N TRP A 71 9.49 -13.57 -14.48
CA TRP A 71 10.76 -14.26 -14.23
C TRP A 71 11.63 -14.16 -15.50
N ALA A 72 12.77 -13.48 -15.39
CA ALA A 72 13.82 -13.41 -16.41
C ALA A 72 15.02 -14.24 -15.93
N PRO A 73 15.17 -15.53 -16.34
CA PRO A 73 16.23 -16.41 -15.88
C PRO A 73 17.59 -16.14 -16.55
N GLU A 74 17.67 -15.26 -17.55
CA GLU A 74 18.85 -15.17 -18.42
C GLU A 74 20.08 -14.44 -17.83
N VAL A 75 20.08 -14.07 -16.55
CA VAL A 75 21.28 -13.60 -15.81
C VAL A 75 21.85 -14.72 -14.94
N ALA A 76 22.22 -15.84 -15.57
CA ALA A 76 22.98 -16.93 -14.95
C ALA A 76 24.32 -17.13 -15.68
#